data_AF-A0A2V6J7X3-F1
#
_entry.id   AF-A0A2V6J7X3-F1
#
_cell.length_a   1.000
_cell.length_b   1.000
_cell.length_c   1.000
_cell.angle_alpha   90.00
_cell.angle_beta   90.00
_cell.angle_gamma   90.00
#
_symmetry.space_group_name_H-M   'P 1'
#
loop_
_entity.id
_entity.type
_entity.pdbx_description
1 polymer ?
#
loop_
_entity_poly.entity_id
_entity_poly.type
_entity_poly.pdbx_seq_one_letter_code
_entity_poly.pdbx_strand_id
1 'polypeptide(L)'
;LVIVLLLLGFPVALILGWAYDITAQGLEVTPTTAVPRAHRRRNIIMLVATGVTISAAAGFFLLPRVSARKVDKSIAVLPFENLSEEKTNAFFADGMQDEILTNLSRIADLRVISRTSVMQYKSGIARNLREIGQQLGVAHVVEGSVQRSGSRVRINAQLVDVRTDRHLWAQTYDRDLADVFAIQSEIATAIADQLQAKLSPSEKSAIQR
;
A
#
# COMPACT_ATOMS: atom_id res chain seq x y z
N LEU A 1 -12.35 -13.10 -14.93
CA LEU A 1 -13.08 -12.76 -16.18
C LEU A 1 -14.14 -13.80 -16.54
N VAL A 2 -13.79 -15.10 -16.63
CA VAL A 2 -14.71 -16.19 -17.01
C VAL A 2 -15.96 -16.30 -16.11
N ILE A 3 -15.79 -16.13 -14.79
CA ILE A 3 -16.91 -16.19 -13.82
C ILE A 3 -17.91 -15.05 -14.04
N VAL A 4 -17.44 -13.85 -14.42
CA VAL A 4 -18.29 -12.69 -14.70
C VAL A 4 -19.09 -12.88 -15.99
N LEU A 5 -18.46 -13.52 -16.99
CA LEU A 5 -19.09 -13.85 -18.27
C LEU A 5 -20.18 -14.92 -18.10
N LEU A 6 -19.96 -15.91 -17.24
CA LEU A 6 -20.94 -16.93 -16.87
C LEU A 6 -22.14 -16.35 -16.10
N LEU A 7 -21.89 -15.44 -15.14
CA LEU A 7 -22.96 -14.81 -14.36
C LEU A 7 -23.86 -13.88 -15.20
N LEU A 8 -23.34 -13.28 -16.27
CA LEU A 8 -24.12 -12.48 -17.22
C LEU A 8 -24.85 -13.34 -18.25
N GLY A 9 -24.25 -14.45 -18.69
CA GLY A 9 -24.82 -15.33 -19.72
C GLY A 9 -25.92 -16.26 -19.22
N PHE A 10 -25.82 -16.74 -17.98
CA PHE A 10 -26.76 -17.72 -17.42
C PHE A 10 -28.22 -17.22 -17.30
N PRO A 11 -28.49 -15.97 -16.86
CA PRO A 11 -29.86 -15.45 -16.83
C PRO A 11 -30.46 -15.29 -18.24
N VAL A 12 -29.65 -14.91 -19.22
CA VAL A 12 -30.07 -14.77 -20.62
C VAL A 12 -30.40 -16.14 -21.22
N ALA A 13 -29.58 -17.16 -20.94
CA ALA A 13 -29.82 -18.54 -21.36
C ALA A 13 -31.11 -19.12 -20.76
N LEU A 14 -31.40 -18.82 -19.49
CA LEU A 14 -32.64 -19.23 -18.82
C LEU A 14 -33.89 -18.58 -19.43
N ILE A 15 -33.81 -17.30 -19.80
CA ILE A 15 -34.90 -16.59 -20.47
C ILE A 15 -35.16 -17.17 -21.87
N LEU A 16 -34.09 -17.46 -22.62
CA LEU A 16 -34.20 -18.04 -23.97
C LEU A 16 -34.73 -19.48 -23.91
N GLY A 17 -34.25 -20.30 -22.98
CA GLY A 17 -34.73 -21.69 -22.82
C GLY A 17 -36.16 -21.81 -22.28
N TRP A 18 -36.68 -20.78 -21.61
CA TRP A 18 -38.10 -20.71 -21.24
C TRP A 18 -39.00 -20.18 -22.37
N ALA A 19 -38.43 -19.43 -23.32
CA ALA A 19 -39.18 -18.80 -24.41
C ALA A 19 -39.19 -19.62 -25.72
N TYR A 20 -38.18 -20.46 -25.94
CA TYR A 20 -37.98 -21.21 -27.19
C TYR A 20 -37.59 -22.65 -26.90
N ASP A 21 -38.31 -23.58 -27.53
CA ASP A 21 -37.99 -25.00 -27.52
C ASP A 21 -37.38 -25.37 -28.89
N ILE A 22 -36.25 -26.08 -28.91
CA ILE A 22 -35.57 -26.44 -30.16
C ILE A 22 -36.06 -27.82 -30.58
N THR A 23 -37.00 -27.86 -31.52
CA THR A 23 -37.51 -29.11 -32.10
C THR A 23 -36.88 -29.37 -33.48
N ALA A 24 -36.90 -30.63 -33.93
CA ALA A 24 -36.25 -31.07 -35.17
C ALA A 24 -36.82 -30.43 -36.46
N GLN A 25 -37.86 -29.58 -36.36
CA GLN A 25 -38.52 -28.89 -37.48
C GLN A 25 -38.29 -27.37 -37.51
N GLY A 26 -37.53 -26.79 -36.57
CA GLY A 26 -37.22 -25.36 -36.50
C GLY A 26 -37.61 -24.69 -35.17
N LEU A 27 -37.28 -23.40 -35.01
CA LEU A 27 -37.62 -22.62 -33.81
C LEU A 27 -39.14 -22.38 -33.72
N GLU A 28 -39.85 -23.12 -32.88
CA GLU A 28 -41.28 -22.89 -32.62
C GLU A 28 -41.52 -22.20 -31.26
N VAL A 29 -42.45 -21.25 -31.26
CA VAL A 29 -42.93 -20.58 -30.04
C VAL A 29 -43.98 -21.47 -29.39
N THR A 30 -43.79 -21.85 -28.12
CA THR A 30 -44.65 -22.81 -27.42
C THR A 30 -46.13 -22.40 -27.47
N PRO A 31 -47.05 -23.27 -27.96
CA PRO A 31 -48.48 -22.97 -27.97
C PRO A 31 -49.03 -22.87 -26.55
N THR A 32 -49.80 -21.81 -26.32
CA THR A 32 -50.30 -21.35 -25.03
C THR A 32 -51.46 -22.21 -24.52
N THR A 33 -51.29 -22.97 -23.43
CA THR A 33 -52.41 -23.27 -22.53
C THR A 33 -52.65 -22.07 -21.62
N ALA A 34 -53.91 -21.64 -21.57
CA ALA A 34 -54.34 -20.34 -21.10
C ALA A 34 -53.98 -20.06 -19.63
N VAL A 35 -53.16 -19.03 -19.41
CA VAL A 35 -53.01 -18.36 -18.10
C VAL A 35 -53.29 -16.86 -18.30
N PRO A 36 -54.08 -16.18 -17.44
CA PRO A 36 -54.52 -14.81 -17.65
C PRO A 36 -53.34 -13.84 -17.83
N ARG A 37 -53.39 -13.05 -18.91
CA ARG A 37 -52.33 -12.12 -19.38
C ARG A 37 -51.79 -11.13 -18.32
N ALA A 38 -52.56 -10.83 -17.26
CA ALA A 38 -52.16 -9.91 -16.20
C ALA A 38 -51.08 -10.49 -15.25
N HIS A 39 -51.14 -11.78 -14.92
CA HIS A 39 -50.18 -12.41 -14.00
C HIS A 39 -48.82 -12.69 -14.66
N ARG A 40 -48.80 -12.89 -15.98
CA ARG A 40 -47.57 -13.15 -16.75
C ARG A 40 -46.60 -11.97 -16.73
N ARG A 41 -47.09 -10.73 -16.94
CA ARG A 41 -46.23 -9.53 -16.87
C ARG A 41 -45.69 -9.28 -15.46
N ARG A 42 -46.52 -9.50 -14.42
CA ARG A 42 -46.11 -9.31 -13.02
C ARG A 42 -45.02 -10.31 -12.60
N ASN A 43 -45.13 -11.57 -13.02
CA ASN A 43 -44.13 -12.59 -12.72
C ASN A 43 -42.80 -12.35 -13.45
N ILE A 44 -42.84 -11.84 -14.69
CA ILE A 44 -41.63 -11.44 -15.44
C ILE A 44 -40.93 -10.27 -14.75
N ILE A 45 -41.68 -9.25 -14.31
CA ILE A 45 -41.10 -8.10 -13.59
C ILE A 45 -40.46 -8.55 -12.26
N MET A 46 -41.08 -9.47 -11.53
CA MET A 46 -40.51 -10.01 -10.29
C MET A 46 -39.21 -10.80 -10.54
N LEU A 47 -39.12 -11.59 -11.60
CA LEU A 47 -37.90 -12.33 -11.95
C LEU A 47 -36.75 -11.40 -12.34
N VAL A 48 -37.02 -10.36 -13.14
CA VAL A 48 -36.01 -9.36 -13.51
C VAL A 48 -35.54 -8.59 -12.28
N ALA A 49 -36.46 -8.15 -11.42
CA ALA A 49 -36.12 -7.44 -10.20
C ALA A 49 -35.23 -8.28 -9.27
N THR A 50 -35.55 -9.57 -9.11
CA THR A 50 -34.78 -10.51 -8.27
C THR A 50 -33.40 -10.79 -8.85
N GLY A 51 -33.31 -10.93 -10.19
CA GLY A 51 -32.03 -11.08 -10.88
C GLY A 51 -31.12 -9.87 -10.68
N VAL A 52 -31.66 -8.65 -10.80
CA VAL A 52 -30.89 -7.40 -10.61
C VAL A 52 -30.40 -7.26 -9.17
N THR A 53 -31.22 -7.58 -8.16
CA THR A 53 -30.78 -7.53 -6.75
C THR A 53 -29.72 -8.59 -6.44
N ILE A 54 -29.85 -9.81 -6.95
CA ILE A 54 -28.82 -10.85 -6.75
C ILE A 54 -27.51 -10.46 -7.45
N SER A 55 -27.56 -9.93 -8.68
CA SER A 55 -26.36 -9.47 -9.39
C SER A 55 -25.71 -8.26 -8.70
N ALA A 56 -26.49 -7.33 -8.16
CA ALA A 56 -25.97 -6.20 -7.40
C ALA A 56 -25.34 -6.63 -6.06
N ALA A 57 -25.99 -7.55 -5.34
CA ALA A 57 -25.47 -8.10 -4.09
C ALA A 57 -24.21 -8.95 -4.32
N ALA A 58 -24.21 -9.80 -5.36
CA ALA A 58 -23.05 -10.57 -5.78
C ALA A 58 -21.92 -9.64 -6.21
N GLY A 59 -22.19 -8.59 -7.00
CA GLY A 59 -21.22 -7.57 -7.36
C GLY A 59 -20.63 -6.87 -6.13
N PHE A 60 -21.46 -6.49 -5.16
CA PHE A 60 -21.02 -5.83 -3.92
C PHE A 60 -20.18 -6.75 -3.01
N PHE A 61 -20.42 -8.06 -3.02
CA PHE A 61 -19.67 -9.04 -2.22
C PHE A 61 -18.45 -9.63 -2.93
N LEU A 62 -18.47 -9.78 -4.26
CA LEU A 62 -17.40 -10.40 -5.05
C LEU A 62 -16.44 -9.38 -5.66
N LEU A 63 -16.83 -8.11 -5.82
CA LEU A 63 -15.87 -7.07 -6.16
C LEU A 63 -14.96 -6.88 -4.95
N PRO A 64 -13.63 -7.03 -5.10
CA PRO A 64 -12.73 -6.63 -4.04
C PRO A 64 -13.05 -5.17 -3.76
N ARG A 65 -13.48 -4.86 -2.54
CA ARG A 65 -13.60 -3.48 -2.09
C ARG A 65 -12.22 -2.88 -2.30
N VAL A 66 -12.05 -2.13 -3.38
CA VAL A 66 -10.92 -1.23 -3.54
C VAL A 66 -11.22 -0.15 -2.51
N SER A 67 -10.93 -0.46 -1.24
CA SER A 67 -10.72 0.56 -0.24
C SER A 67 -9.79 1.54 -0.90
N ALA A 68 -10.26 2.77 -1.10
CA ALA A 68 -9.37 3.89 -1.33
C ALA A 68 -8.41 3.86 -0.13
N ARG A 69 -7.27 3.20 -0.31
CA ARG A 69 -6.29 2.96 0.74
C ARG A 69 -5.90 4.36 1.17
N LYS A 70 -6.34 4.75 2.36
CA LYS A 70 -5.72 5.81 3.14
C LYS A 70 -4.21 5.61 2.93
N VAL A 71 -3.52 6.64 2.41
CA VAL A 71 -2.07 6.58 2.19
C VAL A 71 -1.48 5.97 3.45
N ASP A 72 -0.99 4.74 3.34
CA ASP A 72 -0.54 4.00 4.50
C ASP A 72 0.69 4.75 5.00
N LYS A 73 0.61 5.31 6.21
CA LYS A 73 1.72 6.04 6.84
C LYS A 73 2.72 5.02 7.37
N SER A 74 3.16 4.14 6.49
CA SER A 74 4.07 3.07 6.77
C SER A 74 5.41 3.36 6.17
N ILE A 75 6.44 3.07 6.96
CA ILE A 75 7.80 3.47 6.66
C ILE A 75 8.79 2.39 7.08
N ALA A 76 9.77 2.15 6.23
CA ALA A 76 10.94 1.34 6.55
C ALA A 76 12.18 2.23 6.46
N VAL A 77 13.09 2.10 7.43
CA VAL A 77 14.40 2.77 7.38
C VAL A 77 15.43 1.74 6.94
N LEU A 78 15.90 1.82 5.71
CA LEU A 78 16.91 0.89 5.21
C LEU A 78 18.26 1.14 5.88
N PRO A 79 19.14 0.13 5.94
CA PRO A 79 20.51 0.33 6.43
C PRO A 79 21.20 1.43 5.63
N PHE A 80 21.69 2.45 6.35
CA PHE A 80 22.41 3.57 5.74
C PHE A 80 23.77 3.08 5.23
N GLU A 81 24.18 3.59 4.07
CA GLU A 81 25.47 3.27 3.49
C GLU A 81 26.59 3.96 4.26
N ASN A 82 27.64 3.22 4.64
CA ASN A 82 28.83 3.81 5.24
C ASN A 82 29.81 4.22 4.11
N LEU A 83 29.95 5.52 3.89
CA LEU A 83 30.89 6.10 2.92
C LEU A 83 32.20 6.57 3.57
N SER A 84 32.42 6.22 4.85
CA SER A 84 33.68 6.51 5.55
C SER A 84 34.79 5.55 5.11
N GLU A 85 36.02 6.03 5.02
CA GLU A 85 37.19 5.21 4.66
C GLU A 85 37.49 4.14 5.71
N GLU A 86 37.30 4.48 6.99
CA GLU A 86 37.51 3.57 8.11
C GLU A 86 36.29 2.64 8.30
N LYS A 87 36.49 1.33 8.10
CA LYS A 87 35.45 0.31 8.28
C LYS A 87 34.92 0.21 9.72
N THR A 88 35.68 0.67 10.71
CA THR A 88 35.25 0.81 12.11
C THR A 88 34.06 1.77 12.25
N ASN A 89 33.84 2.68 11.30
CA ASN A 89 32.68 3.58 11.28
C ASN A 89 31.39 2.92 10.78
N ALA A 90 31.39 1.63 10.42
CA ALA A 90 30.16 0.92 10.05
C ALA A 90 29.13 0.91 11.21
N PHE A 91 29.61 0.86 12.45
CA PHE A 91 28.74 0.98 13.64
C PHE A 91 28.06 2.34 13.74
N PHE A 92 28.67 3.40 13.21
CA PHE A 92 28.10 4.73 13.21
C PHE A 92 26.92 4.84 12.23
N ALA A 93 27.04 4.28 11.03
CA ALA A 93 25.93 4.20 10.08
C ALA A 93 24.78 3.34 10.62
N ASP A 94 25.11 2.20 11.25
CA ASP A 94 24.12 1.32 11.89
C ASP A 94 23.40 2.02 13.06
N GLY A 95 24.14 2.77 13.90
CA GLY A 95 23.58 3.53 15.03
C GLY A 95 22.71 4.70 14.58
N MET A 96 23.10 5.41 13.51
CA MET A 96 22.31 6.48 12.91
C MET A 96 20.95 5.95 12.41
N GLN A 97 20.96 4.82 11.69
CA GLN A 97 19.75 4.16 11.22
C GLN A 97 18.84 3.73 12.38
N ASP A 98 19.42 3.17 13.44
CA ASP A 98 18.67 2.68 14.59
C ASP A 98 18.00 3.82 15.38
N GLU A 99 18.69 4.95 15.54
CA GLU A 99 18.12 6.10 16.25
C GLU A 99 17.01 6.80 15.44
N ILE A 100 17.18 6.94 14.12
CA ILE A 100 16.12 7.47 13.25
C ILE A 100 14.89 6.54 13.31
N LEU A 101 15.09 5.23 13.21
CA LEU A 101 14.02 4.25 13.33
C LEU A 101 13.32 4.36 14.69
N THR A 102 14.09 4.47 15.77
CA THR A 102 13.59 4.63 17.14
C THR A 102 12.73 5.90 17.26
N ASN A 103 13.21 7.05 16.80
CA ASN A 103 12.46 8.29 16.83
C ASN A 103 11.16 8.24 16.02
N LEU A 104 11.20 7.64 14.82
CA LEU A 104 9.99 7.45 14.01
C LEU A 104 9.00 6.49 14.68
N SER A 105 9.47 5.44 15.35
CA SER A 105 8.62 4.47 16.05
C SER A 105 7.89 5.04 17.26
N ARG A 106 8.36 6.17 17.80
CA ARG A 106 7.67 6.92 18.86
C ARG A 106 6.40 7.62 18.35
N ILE A 107 6.24 7.78 17.04
CA ILE A 107 5.10 8.47 16.43
C ILE A 107 3.98 7.48 16.17
N ALA A 108 2.89 7.54 16.95
CA ALA A 108 1.81 6.56 16.88
C ALA A 108 1.05 6.55 15.54
N ASP A 109 1.07 7.66 14.81
CA ASP A 109 0.44 7.78 13.48
C ASP A 109 1.31 7.18 12.35
N LEU A 110 2.51 6.66 12.67
CA LEU A 110 3.39 5.96 11.74
C LEU A 110 3.46 4.46 12.07
N ARG A 111 3.37 3.62 11.03
CA ARG A 111 3.70 2.19 11.12
C ARG A 111 5.14 1.97 10.67
N VAL A 112 6.04 1.79 11.63
CA VAL A 112 7.47 1.62 11.36
C VAL A 112 7.83 0.13 11.31
N ILE A 113 8.60 -0.28 10.30
CA ILE A 113 9.13 -1.64 10.18
C ILE A 113 10.34 -1.82 11.09
N SER A 114 10.43 -2.98 11.75
CA SER A 114 11.52 -3.28 12.68
C SER A 114 12.89 -3.34 11.97
N ARG A 115 13.94 -3.02 12.73
CA ARG A 115 15.32 -3.10 12.27
C ARG A 115 15.67 -4.48 11.70
N THR A 116 15.29 -5.55 12.40
CA THR A 116 15.63 -6.93 12.00
C THR A 116 15.07 -7.29 10.61
N SER A 117 13.88 -6.80 10.25
CA SER A 117 13.27 -7.05 8.94
C SER A 117 13.95 -6.32 7.79
N VAL A 118 14.63 -5.19 8.06
CA VAL A 118 15.32 -4.39 7.04
C VAL A 118 16.81 -4.70 6.92
N MET A 119 17.42 -5.36 7.92
CA MET A 119 18.85 -5.70 7.92
C MET A 119 19.29 -6.55 6.72
N GLN A 120 18.41 -7.39 6.18
CA GLN A 120 18.69 -8.20 4.99
C GLN A 120 18.99 -7.36 3.74
N TYR A 121 18.55 -6.09 3.72
CA TYR A 121 18.78 -5.19 2.59
C TYR A 121 20.06 -4.36 2.74
N LYS A 122 20.97 -4.71 3.66
CA LYS A 122 22.26 -4.00 3.88
C LYS A 122 23.26 -4.13 2.70
N SER A 123 22.91 -4.81 1.60
CA SER A 123 23.85 -5.06 0.50
C SER A 123 24.04 -3.86 -0.43
N GLY A 124 25.26 -3.68 -0.93
CA GLY A 124 25.64 -2.67 -1.93
C GLY A 124 25.24 -3.04 -3.36
N ILE A 125 24.17 -3.82 -3.54
CA ILE A 125 23.61 -4.15 -4.85
C ILE A 125 22.51 -3.14 -5.17
N ALA A 126 22.34 -2.79 -6.45
CA ALA A 126 21.22 -1.98 -6.90
C ALA A 126 19.90 -2.62 -6.46
N ARG A 127 19.14 -1.90 -5.64
CA ARG A 127 17.92 -2.37 -4.99
C ARG A 127 16.71 -1.86 -5.76
N ASN A 128 15.75 -2.74 -6.05
CA ASN A 128 14.44 -2.32 -6.52
C ASN A 128 13.58 -1.92 -5.32
N LEU A 129 13.47 -0.62 -5.03
CA LEU A 129 12.70 -0.10 -3.89
C LEU A 129 11.24 -0.59 -3.92
N ARG A 130 10.67 -0.75 -5.11
CA ARG A 130 9.31 -1.29 -5.30
C ARG A 130 9.15 -2.69 -4.73
N GLU A 131 10.12 -3.57 -4.99
CA GLU A 131 10.11 -4.95 -4.46
C GLU A 131 10.30 -4.95 -2.94
N ILE A 132 11.22 -4.12 -2.44
CA ILE A 132 11.49 -4.02 -1.00
C ILE A 132 10.23 -3.59 -0.25
N GLY A 133 9.57 -2.51 -0.68
CA GLY A 133 8.36 -2.08 0.02
C GLY A 133 7.16 -2.99 -0.22
N GLN A 134 7.13 -3.80 -1.29
CA GLN A 134 6.15 -4.90 -1.39
C GLN A 134 6.41 -5.99 -0.34
N GLN A 135 7.67 -6.43 -0.19
CA GLN A 135 8.06 -7.46 0.78
C GLN A 135 7.84 -7.01 2.23
N LEU A 136 8.15 -5.74 2.53
CA LEU A 136 7.93 -5.14 3.85
C LEU A 136 6.50 -4.60 4.04
N GLY A 137 5.71 -4.57 2.96
CA GLY A 137 4.37 -4.03 2.93
C GLY A 137 4.28 -2.54 3.27
N VAL A 138 5.29 -1.71 2.95
CA VAL A 138 5.33 -0.27 3.26
C VAL A 138 5.05 0.61 2.05
N ALA A 139 4.52 1.81 2.29
CA ALA A 139 4.33 2.83 1.26
C ALA A 139 5.58 3.71 1.06
N HIS A 140 6.39 3.88 2.10
CA HIS A 140 7.55 4.77 2.09
C HIS A 140 8.81 4.06 2.58
N VAL A 141 9.95 4.49 2.05
CA VAL A 141 11.27 4.03 2.46
C VAL A 141 12.15 5.23 2.75
N VAL A 142 12.91 5.16 3.85
CA VAL A 142 14.03 6.05 4.13
C VAL A 142 15.30 5.33 3.76
N GLU A 143 16.12 5.99 2.96
CA GLU A 143 17.48 5.55 2.65
C GLU A 143 18.43 6.73 2.80
N GLY A 144 19.73 6.43 2.80
CA GLY A 144 20.72 7.44 3.08
C GLY A 144 22.12 6.88 3.20
N SER A 145 23.05 7.79 3.41
CA SER A 145 24.45 7.48 3.59
C SER A 145 25.05 8.33 4.69
N VAL A 146 26.08 7.79 5.31
CA VAL A 146 26.81 8.42 6.40
C VAL A 146 28.30 8.37 6.08
N GLN A 147 28.94 9.52 6.20
CA GLN A 147 30.37 9.67 6.06
C GLN A 147 30.91 10.41 7.29
N ARG A 148 31.87 9.80 7.98
CA ARG A 148 32.57 10.42 9.09
C ARG A 148 34.04 10.62 8.73
N SER A 149 34.54 11.82 9.01
CA SER A 149 35.95 12.17 8.88
C SER A 149 36.37 12.99 10.10
N GLY A 150 37.10 12.36 11.03
CA GLY A 150 37.48 12.96 12.30
C GLY A 150 36.25 13.35 13.14
N SER A 151 36.11 14.65 13.43
CA SER A 151 34.95 15.23 14.13
C SER A 151 33.82 15.65 13.20
N ARG A 152 33.97 15.56 11.88
CA ARG A 152 32.92 15.96 10.93
C ARG A 152 32.11 14.76 10.50
N VAL A 153 30.81 14.97 10.40
CA VAL A 153 29.84 13.99 9.93
C VAL A 153 29.01 14.60 8.81
N ARG A 154 28.95 13.88 7.69
CA ARG A 154 28.04 14.14 6.59
C ARG A 154 27.00 13.03 6.52
N ILE A 155 25.72 13.41 6.58
CA ILE A 155 24.59 12.49 6.47
C ILE A 155 23.74 12.93 5.29
N ASN A 156 23.49 12.02 4.37
CA ASN A 156 22.44 12.16 3.37
C ASN A 156 21.27 11.29 3.80
N ALA A 157 20.06 11.87 3.81
CA ALA A 157 18.84 11.13 4.09
C ALA A 157 17.77 11.52 3.06
N GLN A 158 17.02 10.54 2.60
CA GLN A 158 15.93 10.74 1.65
C GLN A 158 14.75 9.84 1.96
N LEU A 159 13.56 10.38 1.72
CA LEU A 159 12.27 9.70 1.84
C LEU A 159 11.73 9.46 0.44
N VAL A 160 11.43 8.20 0.12
CA VAL A 160 10.99 7.76 -1.21
C VAL A 160 9.61 7.13 -1.13
N ASP A 161 8.71 7.49 -2.05
CA ASP A 161 7.45 6.79 -2.29
C ASP A 161 7.74 5.51 -3.09
N VAL A 162 7.49 4.35 -2.48
CA VAL A 162 7.85 3.05 -3.06
C VAL A 162 7.08 2.72 -4.35
N ARG A 163 5.86 3.22 -4.47
CA ARG A 163 4.97 2.92 -5.61
C ARG A 163 5.40 3.67 -6.86
N THR A 164 5.90 4.88 -6.69
CA THR A 164 6.25 5.82 -7.76
C THR A 164 7.74 6.01 -7.95
N ASP A 165 8.56 5.50 -7.03
CA ASP A 165 10.02 5.69 -6.98
C ASP A 165 10.40 7.18 -6.94
N ARG A 166 9.54 8.00 -6.35
CA ARG A 166 9.71 9.45 -6.28
C ARG A 166 10.26 9.85 -4.91
N HIS A 167 11.33 10.63 -4.92
CA HIS A 167 11.82 11.32 -3.73
C HIS A 167 10.77 12.34 -3.26
N LEU A 168 10.23 12.12 -2.06
CA LEU A 168 9.32 13.04 -1.39
C LEU A 168 10.08 14.12 -0.63
N TRP A 169 11.25 13.77 -0.11
CA TRP A 169 12.15 14.67 0.61
C TRP A 169 13.58 14.14 0.53
N ALA A 170 14.56 15.03 0.50
CA ALA A 170 15.97 14.68 0.60
C ALA A 170 16.73 15.85 1.23
N GLN A 171 17.67 15.55 2.13
CA GLN A 171 18.50 16.56 2.76
C GLN A 171 19.89 16.02 3.05
N THR A 172 20.86 16.93 2.98
CA THR A 172 22.24 16.66 3.40
C THR A 172 22.58 17.51 4.62
N TYR A 173 23.13 16.87 5.63
CA TYR A 173 23.61 17.49 6.85
C TYR A 173 25.13 17.38 6.89
N ASP A 174 25.81 18.47 7.18
CA ASP A 174 27.27 18.53 7.36
C ASP A 174 27.57 19.28 8.66
N ARG A 175 27.93 18.55 9.70
CA ARG A 175 27.97 19.02 11.09
C ARG A 175 29.12 18.38 11.86
N ASP A 176 29.37 18.88 13.06
CA ASP A 176 30.26 18.20 13.99
C ASP A 176 29.57 16.95 14.57
N LEU A 177 30.37 15.96 14.94
CA LEU A 177 29.93 14.73 15.59
C LEU A 177 29.17 15.01 16.88
N ALA A 178 29.52 16.10 17.59
CA ALA A 178 28.81 16.54 18.79
C ALA A 178 27.32 16.87 18.52
N ASP A 179 26.97 17.26 17.29
CA ASP A 179 25.61 17.67 16.91
C ASP A 179 24.78 16.51 16.32
N VAL A 180 25.31 15.29 16.30
CA VAL A 180 24.67 14.15 15.61
C VAL A 180 23.30 13.80 16.16
N PHE A 181 23.11 13.91 17.48
CA PHE A 181 21.81 13.66 18.10
C PHE A 181 20.74 14.63 17.60
N ALA A 182 21.10 15.91 17.42
CA ALA A 182 20.19 16.90 16.86
C ALA A 182 19.78 16.56 15.42
N ILE A 183 20.72 16.07 14.60
CA ILE A 183 20.44 15.66 13.21
C ILE A 183 19.44 14.50 13.16
N GLN A 184 19.56 13.52 14.05
CA GLN A 184 18.63 12.37 14.11
C GLN A 184 17.20 12.83 14.39
N SER A 185 17.02 13.75 15.34
CA SER A 185 15.73 14.35 15.68
C SER A 185 15.18 15.22 14.56
N GLU A 186 16.03 15.99 13.89
CA GLU A 186 15.65 16.81 12.72
C GLU A 186 15.17 15.92 11.57
N ILE A 187 15.88 14.84 11.25
CA ILE A 187 15.49 13.89 10.20
C ILE A 187 14.13 13.26 10.52
N ALA A 188 13.94 12.76 11.74
CA ALA A 188 12.68 12.13 12.13
C ALA A 188 11.50 13.11 12.08
N THR A 189 11.72 14.36 12.51
CA THR A 189 10.70 15.42 12.46
C THR A 189 10.36 15.79 11.01
N ALA A 190 11.37 16.00 10.16
CA ALA A 190 11.18 16.33 8.75
C ALA A 190 10.43 15.23 7.99
N ILE A 191 10.76 13.97 8.24
CA ILE A 191 10.04 12.83 7.66
C ILE A 191 8.59 12.81 8.12
N ALA A 192 8.35 13.01 9.42
CA ALA A 192 7.01 12.98 9.96
C ALA A 192 6.15 14.12 9.41
N ASP A 193 6.72 15.31 9.24
CA ASP A 193 6.07 16.46 8.60
C ASP A 193 5.76 16.17 7.13
N GLN A 194 6.70 15.58 6.39
CA GLN A 194 6.51 15.23 4.97
C GLN A 194 5.41 14.18 4.78
N LEU A 195 5.29 13.22 5.72
CA LEU A 195 4.21 12.23 5.74
C LEU A 195 2.91 12.76 6.36
N GLN A 196 2.89 14.04 6.77
CA GLN A 196 1.78 14.69 7.46
C GLN A 196 1.30 13.86 8.66
N ALA A 197 2.24 13.21 9.36
CA ALA A 197 1.96 12.43 10.56
C ALA A 197 1.47 13.36 11.67
N LYS A 198 0.47 12.92 12.42
CA LYS A 198 0.01 13.67 13.58
C LYS A 198 0.97 13.40 14.73
N LEU A 199 1.70 14.43 15.16
CA LEU A 199 2.52 14.38 16.37
C LEU A 199 1.78 15.06 17.54
N SER A 200 1.63 14.33 18.63
CA SER A 200 1.26 14.90 19.92
C SER A 200 2.42 15.71 20.52
N PRO A 201 2.15 16.66 21.43
CA PRO A 201 3.21 17.39 22.14
C PRO A 201 4.20 16.48 22.87
N SER A 202 3.72 15.37 23.44
CA SER A 202 4.57 14.39 24.13
C SER A 202 5.52 13.65 23.19
N GLU A 203 5.07 13.28 21.99
CA GLU A 203 5.91 12.62 20.99
C GLU A 203 6.97 13.58 20.44
N LYS A 204 6.59 14.84 20.19
CA LYS A 204 7.52 15.88 19.77
C LYS A 204 8.64 16.09 20.80
N SER A 205 8.28 16.23 22.07
CA SER A 205 9.27 16.33 23.16
C SER A 205 10.10 15.06 23.34
N ALA A 206 9.57 13.88 23.00
CA ALA A 206 10.33 12.64 23.09
C ALA A 206 11.38 12.54 21.97
N ILE A 207 11.10 13.05 20.77
CA ILE A 207 12.04 13.06 19.64
C ILE A 207 13.13 14.12 19.82
N GLN A 208 12.83 15.25 20.46
CA GLN A 208 13.73 16.40 20.60
C GLN A 208 14.65 16.35 21.85
N ARG A 209 14.67 15.25 22.59
CA ARG A 209 15.57 15.07 23.75
C ARG A 209 16.98 14.71 23.30
#